data_AF-A0A927TXV5-F1
#
_entry.id   AF-A0A927TXV5-F1
#
_cell.length_a   1.000
_cell.length_b   1.000
_cell.length_c   1.000
_cell.angle_alpha   90.00
_cell.angle_beta   90.00
_cell.angle_gamma   90.00
#
_symmetry.space_group_name_H-M   'P 1'
#
loop_
_entity.id
_entity.type
_entity.pdbx_description
1 polymer ?
#
loop_
_entity_poly.entity_id
_entity_poly.type
_entity_poly.pdbx_seq_one_letter_code
_entity_poly.pdbx_strand_id
1 'polypeptide(L)'
;MAWLQREKPIYLYGYSRFDFTIDKKKKLEDAGFTVLGYIDRDAETIREKYNVPCYTIDEIPEAVEQRADIQVVIMLQNARLHEEVKKELERAGFHRILLAPLSIESEEQRFSLMTFECFWENDFDETGKYDFVEVAIDDVWASETGKLRNHELRRVEEYFSIIEYGLGKDVDLTAYLAFMGKSDKEFLEDRKQLIVRLDTLYTTNPEYFRLASIHACWKNEHWLLIDGLHRAAFLVYKGEKKIPLRARKNDIQEYLKWKSQKGE
;
A
#
# COMPACT_ATOMS: atom_id res chain seq x y z
N MET A 1 0.23 9.52 -17.03
CA MET A 1 -0.33 8.39 -17.81
C MET A 1 -0.72 7.32 -16.82
N ALA A 2 -1.93 6.73 -16.88
CA ALA A 2 -2.31 5.63 -15.99
C ALA A 2 -1.49 4.37 -16.33
N TRP A 3 -0.96 3.66 -15.31
CA TRP A 3 -0.23 2.41 -15.53
C TRP A 3 -1.16 1.29 -15.99
N LEU A 4 -2.37 1.23 -15.41
CA LEU A 4 -3.46 0.35 -15.84
C LEU A 4 -4.37 1.04 -16.84
N GLN A 5 -4.57 0.40 -17.99
CA GLN A 5 -5.34 0.87 -19.13
C GLN A 5 -6.50 -0.08 -19.38
N ARG A 6 -7.71 0.45 -19.57
CA ARG A 6 -8.96 -0.34 -19.62
C ARG A 6 -9.09 -1.12 -20.93
N GLU A 7 -8.56 -0.55 -21.99
CA GLU A 7 -8.50 -1.12 -23.33
C GLU A 7 -7.48 -2.25 -23.47
N LYS A 8 -6.60 -2.44 -22.48
CA LYS A 8 -5.55 -3.46 -22.51
C LYS A 8 -5.91 -4.64 -21.60
N PRO A 9 -5.72 -5.88 -22.06
CA PRO A 9 -6.00 -7.07 -21.25
C PRO A 9 -5.06 -7.17 -20.04
N ILE A 10 -5.55 -7.75 -18.96
CA ILE A 10 -4.82 -7.95 -17.71
C ILE A 10 -4.66 -9.44 -17.41
N TYR A 11 -3.45 -9.85 -17.05
CA TYR A 11 -3.20 -11.05 -16.25
C TYR A 11 -2.82 -10.69 -14.82
N LEU A 12 -3.24 -11.53 -13.89
CA LEU A 12 -2.89 -11.43 -12.48
C LEU A 12 -1.84 -12.50 -12.13
N TYR A 13 -0.63 -12.11 -11.78
CA TYR A 13 0.44 -13.06 -11.44
C TYR A 13 0.39 -13.42 -9.95
N GLY A 14 0.37 -14.72 -9.67
CA GLY A 14 0.29 -15.30 -8.32
C GLY A 14 -1.14 -15.55 -7.92
N TYR A 15 -1.65 -16.73 -8.26
CA TYR A 15 -2.96 -17.17 -7.80
C TYR A 15 -2.86 -17.59 -6.34
N SER A 16 -3.86 -17.21 -5.55
CA SER A 16 -3.99 -17.73 -4.19
C SER A 16 -5.42 -18.13 -3.93
N ARG A 17 -5.60 -19.29 -3.30
CA ARG A 17 -6.91 -19.79 -2.87
C ARG A 17 -7.61 -18.88 -1.85
N PHE A 18 -6.91 -17.87 -1.33
CA PHE A 18 -7.51 -16.88 -0.43
C PHE A 18 -8.39 -15.93 -1.24
N ASP A 19 -9.52 -15.56 -0.64
CA ASP A 19 -10.56 -14.71 -1.22
C ASP A 19 -9.99 -13.45 -1.89
N PHE A 20 -8.86 -12.94 -1.41
CA PHE A 20 -8.23 -11.73 -1.93
C PHE A 20 -7.96 -11.75 -3.45
N THR A 21 -7.36 -12.81 -4.02
CA THR A 21 -7.00 -12.78 -5.47
C THR A 21 -8.21 -12.99 -6.38
N ILE A 22 -9.22 -13.71 -5.89
CA ILE A 22 -10.49 -13.94 -6.56
C ILE A 22 -11.34 -12.67 -6.52
N ASP A 23 -11.47 -12.06 -5.34
CA ASP A 23 -12.17 -10.78 -5.12
C ASP A 23 -11.52 -9.66 -5.95
N LYS A 24 -10.19 -9.63 -6.05
CA LYS A 24 -9.47 -8.63 -6.84
C LYS A 24 -9.79 -8.74 -8.33
N LYS A 25 -9.81 -9.95 -8.88
CA LYS A 25 -10.24 -10.19 -10.27
C LYS A 25 -11.65 -9.67 -10.49
N LYS A 26 -12.59 -10.05 -9.61
CA LYS A 26 -13.98 -9.62 -9.72
C LYS A 26 -14.11 -8.10 -9.69
N LYS A 27 -13.42 -7.42 -8.77
CA LYS A 27 -13.46 -5.96 -8.66
C LYS A 27 -12.89 -5.25 -9.88
N LEU A 28 -11.85 -5.78 -10.51
CA LEU A 28 -11.35 -5.27 -11.79
C LEU A 28 -12.39 -5.42 -12.90
N GLU A 29 -13.03 -6.59 -13.00
CA GLU A 29 -14.06 -6.86 -14.00
C GLU A 29 -15.30 -5.97 -13.78
N ASP A 30 -15.78 -5.84 -12.55
CA ASP A 30 -16.88 -4.95 -12.15
C ASP A 30 -16.54 -3.48 -12.43
N ALA A 31 -15.27 -3.10 -12.31
CA ALA A 31 -14.81 -1.78 -12.67
C ALA A 31 -14.73 -1.57 -14.19
N GLY A 32 -14.80 -2.61 -15.02
CA GLY A 32 -14.79 -2.53 -16.50
C GLY A 32 -13.44 -2.87 -17.14
N PHE A 33 -12.54 -3.57 -16.46
CA PHE A 33 -11.31 -4.10 -17.05
C PHE A 33 -11.53 -5.49 -17.64
N THR A 34 -10.74 -5.84 -18.66
CA THR A 34 -10.70 -7.22 -19.18
C THR A 34 -9.60 -8.01 -18.49
N VAL A 35 -9.96 -8.97 -17.64
CA VAL A 35 -9.02 -9.87 -16.97
C VAL A 35 -9.04 -11.23 -17.66
N LEU A 36 -7.93 -11.61 -18.30
CA LEU A 36 -7.81 -12.86 -19.07
C LEU A 36 -7.64 -14.10 -18.17
N GLY A 37 -7.10 -13.91 -16.97
CA GLY A 37 -6.88 -14.98 -16.01
C GLY A 37 -5.69 -14.72 -15.12
N TYR A 38 -5.10 -15.81 -14.64
CA TYR A 38 -3.96 -15.82 -13.75
C TYR A 38 -2.69 -16.30 -14.45
N ILE A 39 -1.54 -15.85 -13.98
CA ILE A 39 -0.24 -16.45 -14.27
C ILE A 39 0.30 -17.07 -12.99
N ASP A 40 0.68 -18.35 -13.04
CA ASP A 40 1.28 -19.05 -11.91
C ASP A 40 2.24 -20.14 -12.38
N ARG A 41 3.24 -20.47 -11.55
CA ARG A 41 4.17 -21.56 -11.84
C ARG A 41 3.48 -22.93 -11.72
N ASP A 42 2.44 -23.04 -10.90
CA ASP A 42 1.64 -24.26 -10.68
C ASP A 42 0.29 -24.22 -11.43
N ALA A 43 0.28 -23.64 -12.63
CA ALA A 43 -0.95 -23.35 -13.37
C ALA A 43 -1.83 -24.58 -13.63
N GLU A 44 -1.22 -25.74 -13.94
CA GLU A 44 -1.93 -26.99 -14.19
C GLU A 44 -2.75 -27.42 -12.96
N THR A 45 -2.11 -27.54 -11.80
CA THR A 45 -2.77 -27.88 -10.53
C THR A 45 -3.88 -26.88 -10.19
N ILE A 46 -3.65 -25.59 -10.43
CA ILE A 46 -4.64 -24.54 -10.15
C ILE A 46 -5.87 -24.70 -11.05
N ARG A 47 -5.67 -24.93 -12.35
CA ARG A 47 -6.77 -25.17 -13.31
C ARG A 47 -7.58 -26.39 -12.90
N GLU A 48 -6.91 -27.52 -12.62
CA GLU A 48 -7.57 -28.78 -12.26
C GLU A 48 -8.38 -28.65 -10.97
N LYS A 49 -7.84 -27.97 -9.97
CA LYS A 49 -8.44 -27.91 -8.64
C LYS A 49 -9.52 -26.85 -8.49
N TYR A 50 -9.36 -25.70 -9.14
CA TYR A 50 -10.22 -24.54 -8.92
C TYR A 50 -11.02 -24.12 -10.15
N ASN A 51 -10.78 -24.74 -11.31
CA ASN A 51 -11.49 -24.46 -12.56
C ASN A 51 -11.44 -22.97 -12.95
N VAL A 52 -10.26 -22.35 -12.81
CA VAL A 52 -9.99 -20.96 -13.19
C VAL A 52 -9.01 -20.89 -14.35
N PRO A 53 -9.10 -19.89 -15.25
CA PRO A 53 -8.10 -19.68 -16.29
C PRO A 53 -6.78 -19.26 -15.63
N CYS A 54 -5.82 -20.17 -15.60
CA CYS A 54 -4.48 -19.96 -15.07
C CYS A 54 -3.48 -20.50 -16.07
N TYR A 55 -2.34 -19.83 -16.26
CA TYR A 55 -1.34 -20.18 -17.25
C TYR A 55 0.07 -20.07 -16.65
N THR A 56 1.01 -20.86 -17.15
CA THR A 56 2.44 -20.51 -17.03
C THR A 56 2.75 -19.38 -18.01
N ILE A 57 3.91 -18.73 -17.84
CA ILE A 57 4.35 -17.67 -18.76
C ILE A 57 4.44 -18.19 -20.20
N ASP A 58 4.91 -19.43 -20.38
CA ASP A 58 5.16 -20.05 -21.68
C ASP A 58 3.86 -20.48 -22.40
N GLU A 59 2.77 -20.69 -21.66
CA GLU A 59 1.46 -21.03 -22.23
C GLU A 59 0.76 -19.82 -22.88
N ILE A 60 1.20 -18.59 -22.59
CA ILE A 60 0.64 -17.37 -23.20
C ILE A 60 1.28 -17.16 -24.59
N PRO A 61 0.56 -16.76 -25.66
CA PRO A 61 1.13 -16.57 -26.99
C PRO A 61 2.39 -15.68 -27.01
N GLU A 62 3.43 -16.09 -27.75
CA GLU A 62 4.76 -15.46 -27.74
C GLU A 62 4.89 -14.17 -28.54
N ALA A 63 3.94 -13.86 -29.43
CA ALA A 63 4.07 -12.70 -30.31
C ALA A 63 4.31 -11.43 -29.48
N VAL A 64 5.49 -10.80 -29.65
CA VAL A 64 5.95 -9.68 -28.81
C VAL A 64 4.94 -8.54 -28.83
N GLU A 65 4.35 -8.23 -29.97
CA GLU A 65 3.28 -7.23 -30.08
C GLU A 65 2.06 -7.57 -29.20
N GLN A 66 1.73 -8.85 -29.07
CA GLN A 66 0.64 -9.31 -28.20
C GLN A 66 1.03 -9.24 -26.72
N ARG A 67 2.25 -9.71 -26.34
CA ARG A 67 2.71 -9.69 -24.94
C ARG A 67 3.05 -8.29 -24.42
N ALA A 68 3.57 -7.41 -25.27
CA ALA A 68 3.88 -6.01 -24.93
C ALA A 68 2.63 -5.18 -24.61
N ASP A 69 1.48 -5.54 -25.20
CA ASP A 69 0.20 -4.92 -24.96
C ASP A 69 -0.61 -5.54 -23.81
N ILE A 70 -0.15 -6.67 -23.28
CA ILE A 70 -0.72 -7.28 -22.08
C ILE A 70 -0.16 -6.60 -20.83
N GLN A 71 -1.05 -6.32 -19.89
CA GLN A 71 -0.70 -5.82 -18.57
C GLN A 71 -0.62 -6.97 -17.59
N VAL A 72 0.42 -7.00 -16.76
CA VAL A 72 0.58 -8.03 -15.72
C VAL A 72 0.66 -7.36 -14.37
N VAL A 73 -0.19 -7.76 -13.43
CA VAL A 73 -0.14 -7.26 -12.04
C VAL A 73 0.39 -8.36 -11.13
N ILE A 74 1.52 -8.11 -10.47
CA ILE A 74 2.17 -9.08 -9.57
C ILE A 74 1.55 -9.00 -8.17
N MET A 75 0.84 -10.05 -7.75
CA MET A 75 0.12 -10.09 -6.48
C MET A 75 0.79 -10.97 -5.42
N LEU A 76 2.11 -11.19 -5.54
CA LEU A 76 2.85 -12.03 -4.58
C LEU A 76 2.97 -11.32 -3.22
N GLN A 77 2.83 -12.07 -2.13
CA GLN A 77 3.01 -11.52 -0.78
C GLN A 77 4.47 -11.15 -0.47
N ASN A 78 5.42 -11.85 -1.09
CA ASN A 78 6.84 -11.60 -0.89
C ASN A 78 7.38 -10.63 -1.95
N ALA A 79 7.54 -9.37 -1.57
CA ALA A 79 8.04 -8.32 -2.46
C ALA A 79 9.43 -8.64 -3.08
N ARG A 80 10.26 -9.47 -2.44
CA ARG A 80 11.55 -9.90 -3.04
C ARG A 80 11.38 -10.76 -4.30
N LEU A 81 10.28 -11.52 -4.38
CA LEU A 81 9.96 -12.33 -5.55
C LEU A 81 9.40 -11.49 -6.71
N HIS A 82 8.94 -10.25 -6.46
CA HIS A 82 8.42 -9.40 -7.52
C HIS A 82 9.49 -9.09 -8.57
N GLU A 83 10.73 -8.83 -8.13
CA GLU A 83 11.82 -8.49 -9.05
C GLU A 83 12.28 -9.70 -9.89
N GLU A 84 12.30 -10.90 -9.31
CA GLU A 84 12.61 -12.13 -10.03
C GLU A 84 11.55 -12.39 -11.11
N VAL A 85 10.27 -12.34 -10.72
CA VAL A 85 9.14 -12.54 -11.64
C VAL A 85 9.06 -11.46 -12.71
N LYS A 86 9.33 -10.19 -12.35
CA LYS A 86 9.41 -9.09 -13.32
C LYS A 86 10.42 -9.41 -14.42
N LYS A 87 11.62 -9.87 -14.06
CA LYS A 87 12.66 -10.24 -15.04
C LYS A 87 12.24 -11.43 -15.90
N GLU A 88 11.52 -12.40 -15.35
CA GLU A 88 10.98 -13.54 -16.12
C GLU A 88 9.95 -13.06 -17.15
N LEU A 89 9.01 -12.21 -16.73
CA LEU A 89 8.01 -11.60 -17.61
C LEU A 89 8.63 -10.70 -18.69
N GLU A 90 9.64 -9.90 -18.35
CA GLU A 90 10.35 -9.05 -19.31
C GLU A 90 11.08 -9.86 -20.38
N ARG A 91 11.76 -10.95 -20.00
CA ARG A 91 12.38 -11.88 -20.96
C ARG A 91 11.37 -12.55 -21.86
N ALA A 92 10.16 -12.80 -21.35
CA ALA A 92 9.05 -13.32 -22.12
C ALA A 92 8.38 -12.26 -23.01
N GLY A 93 8.77 -10.98 -22.96
CA GLY A 93 8.24 -9.92 -23.83
C GLY A 93 7.07 -9.14 -23.23
N PHE A 94 6.77 -9.30 -21.94
CA PHE A 94 5.85 -8.41 -21.24
C PHE A 94 6.57 -7.13 -20.82
N HIS A 95 5.98 -5.97 -21.12
CA HIS A 95 6.58 -4.67 -20.79
C HIS A 95 5.71 -3.82 -19.85
N ARG A 96 4.45 -4.20 -19.64
CA ARG A 96 3.50 -3.48 -18.78
C ARG A 96 3.27 -4.23 -17.49
N ILE A 97 4.26 -4.19 -16.61
CA ILE A 97 4.27 -4.97 -15.38
C ILE A 97 4.04 -4.03 -14.20
N LEU A 98 2.97 -4.23 -13.45
CA LEU A 98 2.67 -3.51 -12.21
C LEU A 98 3.11 -4.35 -11.00
N LEU A 99 3.97 -3.76 -10.17
CA LEU A 99 4.46 -4.38 -8.93
C LEU A 99 4.59 -3.35 -7.80
N ALA A 100 4.69 -3.83 -6.57
CA ALA A 100 5.10 -3.02 -5.43
C ALA A 100 6.64 -2.95 -5.41
N PRO A 101 7.27 -1.81 -5.75
CA PRO A 101 8.73 -1.72 -5.78
C PRO A 101 9.35 -1.86 -4.38
N LEU A 102 10.60 -2.33 -4.33
CA LEU A 102 11.37 -2.51 -3.09
C LEU A 102 12.10 -1.24 -2.62
N SER A 103 12.32 -0.28 -3.53
CA SER A 103 12.92 1.04 -3.30
C SER A 103 12.30 2.06 -4.25
N ILE A 104 12.32 3.34 -3.88
CA ILE A 104 11.90 4.46 -4.74
C ILE A 104 13.14 5.28 -5.07
N GLU A 105 13.80 4.94 -6.16
CA GLU A 105 14.99 5.65 -6.66
C GLU A 105 14.68 6.48 -7.92
N SER A 106 13.48 6.29 -8.48
CA SER A 106 13.02 6.94 -9.71
C SER A 106 11.55 7.36 -9.63
N GLU A 107 11.19 8.33 -10.47
CA GLU A 107 9.80 8.77 -10.63
C GLU A 107 8.89 7.64 -11.16
N GLU A 108 9.43 6.76 -12.00
CA GLU A 108 8.73 5.58 -12.52
C GLU A 108 8.35 4.61 -11.39
N GLN A 109 9.29 4.29 -10.49
CA GLN A 109 9.00 3.43 -9.32
C GLN A 109 7.98 4.09 -8.39
N ARG A 110 8.08 5.40 -8.16
CA ARG A 110 7.10 6.16 -7.36
C ARG A 110 5.71 6.03 -7.96
N PHE A 111 5.59 6.18 -9.28
CA PHE A 111 4.34 6.05 -10.00
C PHE A 111 3.78 4.61 -10.01
N SER A 112 4.66 3.61 -10.15
CA SER A 112 4.29 2.19 -10.04
C SER A 112 3.74 1.87 -8.67
N LEU A 113 4.41 2.32 -7.59
CA LEU A 113 3.93 2.11 -6.22
C LEU A 113 2.54 2.72 -6.01
N MET A 114 2.33 3.98 -6.40
CA MET A 114 1.04 4.63 -6.25
C MET A 114 -0.07 3.89 -7.00
N THR A 115 0.24 3.44 -8.22
CA THR A 115 -0.73 2.66 -9.00
C THR A 115 -1.00 1.30 -8.35
N PHE A 116 0.04 0.66 -7.82
CA PHE A 116 -0.08 -0.61 -7.11
C PHE A 116 -0.97 -0.49 -5.87
N GLU A 117 -0.80 0.57 -5.09
CA GLU A 117 -1.64 0.80 -3.92
C GLU A 117 -3.07 1.19 -4.29
N CYS A 118 -3.30 1.99 -5.35
CA CYS A 118 -4.66 2.24 -5.86
C CYS A 118 -5.34 0.93 -6.28
N PHE A 119 -4.59 0.06 -6.97
CA PHE A 119 -5.02 -1.29 -7.29
C PHE A 119 -5.35 -2.10 -6.02
N TRP A 120 -4.53 -1.98 -4.97
CA TRP A 120 -4.74 -2.66 -3.69
C TRP A 120 -6.04 -2.20 -3.00
N GLU A 121 -6.34 -0.90 -3.03
CA GLU A 121 -7.53 -0.29 -2.45
C GLU A 121 -8.80 -0.39 -3.33
N ASN A 122 -8.67 -0.93 -4.56
CA ASN A 122 -9.74 -1.00 -5.58
C ASN A 122 -10.15 0.36 -6.16
N ASP A 123 -9.23 1.32 -6.13
CA ASP A 123 -9.43 2.68 -6.62
C ASP A 123 -8.79 2.87 -8.00
N PHE A 124 -9.26 2.09 -8.97
CA PHE A 124 -8.60 1.94 -10.27
C PHE A 124 -8.59 3.21 -11.13
N ASP A 125 -9.52 4.14 -10.88
CA ASP A 125 -9.66 5.40 -11.62
C ASP A 125 -8.88 6.57 -10.97
N GLU A 126 -8.22 6.35 -9.84
CA GLU A 126 -7.45 7.38 -9.15
C GLU A 126 -5.93 7.26 -9.34
N THR A 127 -5.49 6.38 -10.27
CA THR A 127 -4.08 6.28 -10.65
C THR A 127 -3.54 7.64 -11.13
N GLY A 128 -2.51 8.14 -10.44
CA GLY A 128 -1.93 9.47 -10.70
C GLY A 128 -2.67 10.68 -10.10
N LYS A 129 -3.75 10.48 -9.32
CA LYS A 129 -4.39 11.53 -8.51
C LYS A 129 -3.81 11.66 -7.12
N TYR A 130 -3.09 10.64 -6.64
CA TYR A 130 -2.29 10.71 -5.42
C TYR A 130 -0.89 11.26 -5.72
N ASP A 131 -0.15 11.64 -4.69
CA ASP A 131 1.30 11.88 -4.73
C ASP A 131 1.86 11.75 -3.31
N PHE A 132 3.19 11.80 -3.16
CA PHE A 132 3.84 11.83 -1.85
C PHE A 132 4.25 13.24 -1.46
N VAL A 133 4.20 13.53 -0.17
CA VAL A 133 4.67 14.78 0.42
C VAL A 133 5.31 14.47 1.78
N GLU A 134 6.47 15.06 2.06
CA GLU A 134 7.02 15.07 3.41
C GLU A 134 6.49 16.30 4.15
N VAL A 135 5.82 16.09 5.28
CA VAL A 135 5.16 17.15 6.05
C VAL A 135 5.75 17.22 7.45
N ALA A 136 5.70 18.40 8.07
CA ALA A 136 6.08 18.53 9.46
C ALA A 136 5.09 17.77 10.35
N ILE A 137 5.58 17.15 11.42
CA ILE A 137 4.71 16.41 12.35
C ILE A 137 3.67 17.32 13.01
N ASP A 138 4.00 18.60 13.25
CA ASP A 138 3.07 19.57 13.83
C ASP A 138 1.83 19.80 12.96
N ASP A 139 1.92 19.51 11.65
CA ASP A 139 0.81 19.60 10.71
C ASP A 139 -0.08 18.34 10.72
N VAL A 140 0.30 17.27 11.45
CA VAL A 140 -0.30 15.92 11.34
C VAL A 140 -1.17 15.58 12.54
N TRP A 141 -2.40 15.13 12.26
CA TRP A 141 -3.37 14.69 13.24
C TRP A 141 -3.77 13.22 12.98
N ALA A 142 -3.78 12.42 14.04
CA ALA A 142 -4.12 11.01 13.96
C ALA A 142 -5.65 10.81 13.94
N SER A 143 -6.14 9.97 13.03
CA SER A 143 -7.50 9.45 13.08
C SER A 143 -7.44 7.92 13.01
N GLU A 144 -7.94 7.19 14.01
CA GLU A 144 -7.91 5.71 13.94
C GLU A 144 -9.15 5.05 13.36
N THR A 145 -9.96 5.84 12.70
CA THR A 145 -10.90 5.45 11.64
C THR A 145 -11.72 6.70 11.44
N GLY A 146 -11.56 7.29 10.26
CA GLY A 146 -12.27 8.51 9.91
C GLY A 146 -13.75 8.38 10.21
N LYS A 147 -14.35 9.49 10.60
CA LYS A 147 -15.77 9.66 10.38
C LYS A 147 -16.00 10.95 9.60
N LEU A 148 -16.76 11.00 8.50
CA LEU A 148 -17.63 9.99 7.87
C LEU A 148 -18.36 9.10 8.89
N ARG A 149 -19.23 9.72 9.75
CA ARG A 149 -20.20 9.11 10.72
C ARG A 149 -19.99 9.27 12.27
N ASN A 150 -19.48 10.39 12.86
CA ASN A 150 -19.42 10.73 14.35
C ASN A 150 -18.31 10.22 15.37
N HIS A 151 -16.98 10.44 15.25
CA HIS A 151 -15.94 10.13 16.30
C HIS A 151 -14.86 11.24 16.37
N GLU A 152 -14.14 11.33 17.49
CA GLU A 152 -13.19 12.40 17.88
C GLU A 152 -11.78 12.27 17.25
N LEU A 153 -11.13 13.41 17.01
CA LEU A 153 -9.75 13.53 16.52
C LEU A 153 -8.74 13.35 17.66
N ARG A 154 -7.62 12.67 17.42
CA ARG A 154 -6.56 12.43 18.43
C ARG A 154 -5.16 12.72 17.91
N ARG A 155 -4.21 12.86 18.84
CA ARG A 155 -2.79 13.07 18.53
C ARG A 155 -2.05 11.74 18.39
N VAL A 156 -1.03 11.68 17.53
CA VAL A 156 -0.22 10.46 17.29
C VAL A 156 0.52 10.02 18.56
N GLU A 157 0.78 10.95 19.47
CA GLU A 157 1.45 10.73 20.74
C GLU A 157 0.64 9.86 21.71
N GLU A 158 -0.69 9.77 21.51
CA GLU A 158 -1.56 8.90 22.31
C GLU A 158 -1.29 7.41 22.06
N TYR A 159 -0.50 7.07 21.02
CA TYR A 159 -0.04 5.72 20.72
C TYR A 159 1.31 5.37 21.32
N PHE A 160 1.95 6.29 22.03
CA PHE A 160 3.31 6.04 22.52
C PHE A 160 3.34 4.87 23.49
N SER A 161 2.30 4.68 24.30
CA SER A 161 2.22 3.53 25.22
C SER A 161 2.25 2.19 24.48
N ILE A 162 1.56 2.04 23.34
CA ILE A 162 1.61 0.78 22.57
C ILE A 162 2.98 0.57 21.89
N ILE A 163 3.65 1.66 21.48
CA ILE A 163 5.01 1.59 20.93
C ILE A 163 5.99 1.15 22.02
N GLU A 164 5.93 1.78 23.19
CA GLU A 164 6.77 1.46 24.33
C GLU A 164 6.59 0.02 24.80
N TYR A 165 5.34 -0.45 24.88
CA TYR A 165 5.02 -1.85 25.14
C TYR A 165 5.62 -2.79 24.09
N GLY A 166 5.48 -2.44 22.81
CA GLY A 166 6.05 -3.19 21.69
C GLY A 166 7.58 -3.32 21.77
N LEU A 167 8.25 -2.28 22.27
CA LEU A 167 9.69 -2.23 22.51
C LEU A 167 10.11 -2.88 23.84
N GLY A 168 9.17 -3.51 24.56
CA GLY A 168 9.44 -4.28 25.77
C GLY A 168 9.47 -3.47 27.06
N LYS A 169 8.99 -2.22 27.05
CA LYS A 169 8.80 -1.44 28.28
C LYS A 169 7.55 -1.90 29.04
N ASP A 170 7.61 -1.81 30.36
CA ASP A 170 6.44 -1.99 31.22
C ASP A 170 5.68 -0.66 31.34
N VAL A 171 4.50 -0.59 30.72
CA VAL A 171 3.71 0.64 30.56
C VAL A 171 2.22 0.36 30.69
N ASP A 172 1.46 1.36 31.17
CA ASP A 172 0.01 1.28 31.26
C ASP A 172 -0.63 1.45 29.87
N LEU A 173 -1.37 0.42 29.44
CA LEU A 173 -2.08 0.38 28.16
C LEU A 173 -3.56 0.71 28.30
N THR A 174 -4.04 1.05 29.50
CA THR A 174 -5.46 1.27 29.79
C THR A 174 -6.10 2.26 28.82
N ALA A 175 -5.48 3.43 28.60
CA ALA A 175 -6.00 4.45 27.70
C ALA A 175 -6.04 3.98 26.24
N TYR A 176 -4.99 3.28 25.79
CA TYR A 176 -4.89 2.74 24.44
C TYR A 176 -5.94 1.64 24.20
N LEU A 177 -6.07 0.68 25.11
CA LEU A 177 -7.05 -0.41 25.02
C LEU A 177 -8.49 0.09 25.06
N ALA A 178 -8.79 1.03 25.96
CA ALA A 178 -10.10 1.66 26.04
C ALA A 178 -10.46 2.36 24.71
N PHE A 179 -9.50 3.01 24.08
CA PHE A 179 -9.69 3.67 22.80
C PHE A 179 -9.89 2.67 21.65
N MET A 180 -9.08 1.61 21.58
CA MET A 180 -9.23 0.57 20.56
C MET A 180 -10.53 -0.21 20.66
N GLY A 181 -11.22 -0.15 21.82
CA GLY A 181 -12.35 -1.04 22.11
C GLY A 181 -11.92 -2.50 22.08
N LYS A 182 -10.65 -2.77 22.39
CA LYS A 182 -10.01 -4.09 22.36
C LYS A 182 -9.34 -4.34 23.69
N SER A 183 -9.39 -5.59 24.14
CA SER A 183 -8.76 -5.99 25.41
C SER A 183 -8.22 -7.42 25.37
N ASP A 184 -8.20 -8.05 24.20
CA ASP A 184 -7.73 -9.42 24.06
C ASP A 184 -6.19 -9.47 23.94
N LYS A 185 -5.60 -10.56 24.45
CA LYS A 185 -4.14 -10.77 24.46
C LYS A 185 -3.57 -10.95 23.07
N GLU A 186 -4.36 -11.50 22.15
CA GLU A 186 -3.97 -11.75 20.76
C GLU A 186 -3.72 -10.43 20.03
N PHE A 187 -4.61 -9.45 20.21
CA PHE A 187 -4.46 -8.09 19.70
C PHE A 187 -3.20 -7.42 20.21
N LEU A 188 -2.89 -7.53 21.50
CA LEU A 188 -1.67 -6.96 22.06
C LEU A 188 -0.40 -7.62 21.49
N GLU A 189 -0.43 -8.93 21.30
CA GLU A 189 0.69 -9.66 20.69
C GLU A 189 0.88 -9.29 19.21
N ASP A 190 -0.22 -9.15 18.44
CA ASP A 190 -0.18 -8.65 17.06
C ASP A 190 0.41 -7.23 16.98
N ARG A 191 -0.02 -6.33 17.88
CA ARG A 191 0.54 -4.98 17.96
C ARG A 191 2.01 -4.98 18.36
N LYS A 192 2.43 -5.86 19.28
CA LYS A 192 3.83 -6.02 19.66
C LYS A 192 4.68 -6.46 18.46
N GLN A 193 4.23 -7.47 17.72
CA GLN A 193 4.93 -7.95 16.52
C GLN A 193 5.03 -6.87 15.44
N LEU A 194 3.96 -6.09 15.23
CA LEU A 194 3.99 -4.94 14.34
C LEU A 194 5.08 -3.94 14.74
N ILE A 195 5.15 -3.52 16.01
CA ILE A 195 6.13 -2.54 16.49
C ILE A 195 7.56 -3.08 16.37
N VAL A 196 7.81 -4.33 16.75
CA VAL A 196 9.13 -4.98 16.58
C VAL A 196 9.56 -4.98 15.11
N ARG A 197 8.62 -5.25 14.21
CA ARG A 197 8.87 -5.18 12.76
C ARG A 197 9.19 -3.76 12.31
N LEU A 198 8.46 -2.75 12.78
CA LEU A 198 8.73 -1.35 12.45
C LEU A 198 10.12 -0.93 12.95
N ASP A 199 10.52 -1.31 14.15
CA ASP A 199 11.85 -0.98 14.70
C ASP A 199 12.99 -1.65 13.93
N THR A 200 12.78 -2.90 13.53
CA THR A 200 13.70 -3.61 12.64
C THR A 200 13.81 -2.90 11.29
N LEU A 201 12.68 -2.54 10.67
CA LEU A 201 12.67 -1.85 9.38
C LEU A 201 13.29 -0.47 9.46
N TYR A 202 13.07 0.26 10.54
CA TYR A 202 13.67 1.58 10.76
C TYR A 202 15.20 1.51 10.79
N THR A 203 15.77 0.42 11.30
CA THR A 203 17.22 0.25 11.36
C THR A 203 17.80 -0.35 10.08
N THR A 204 17.07 -1.26 9.43
CA THR A 204 17.60 -2.09 8.33
C THR A 204 17.16 -1.64 6.93
N ASN A 205 16.03 -0.94 6.81
CA ASN A 205 15.49 -0.43 5.57
C ASN A 205 14.60 0.81 5.80
N PRO A 206 15.18 1.98 6.11
CA PRO A 206 14.42 3.21 6.37
C PRO A 206 13.51 3.63 5.21
N GLU A 207 13.91 3.34 3.96
CA GLU A 207 13.11 3.64 2.75
C GLU A 207 11.76 2.91 2.74
N TYR A 208 11.61 1.84 3.54
CA TYR A 208 10.31 1.22 3.78
C TYR A 208 9.23 2.23 4.18
N PHE A 209 9.55 3.23 4.99
CA PHE A 209 8.55 4.19 5.45
C PHE A 209 8.09 5.16 4.35
N ARG A 210 8.90 5.36 3.31
CA ARG A 210 8.47 6.08 2.10
C ARG A 210 7.63 5.21 1.18
N LEU A 211 7.98 3.93 1.04
CA LEU A 211 7.25 2.96 0.23
C LEU A 211 5.89 2.62 0.83
N ALA A 212 5.88 2.25 2.10
CA ALA A 212 4.70 2.08 2.91
C ALA A 212 4.35 3.44 3.53
N SER A 213 4.05 4.42 2.68
CA SER A 213 3.67 5.76 3.13
C SER A 213 2.35 5.75 3.91
N ILE A 214 2.17 6.78 4.73
CA ILE A 214 0.98 6.99 5.55
C ILE A 214 -0.08 7.67 4.68
N HIS A 215 -1.27 7.08 4.57
CA HIS A 215 -2.35 7.67 3.77
C HIS A 215 -3.03 8.76 4.59
N ALA A 216 -3.14 9.96 4.02
CA ALA A 216 -3.76 11.10 4.67
C ALA A 216 -4.58 11.96 3.68
N CYS A 217 -5.45 12.80 4.23
CA CYS A 217 -6.09 13.88 3.49
C CYS A 217 -5.89 15.22 4.19
N TRP A 218 -5.85 16.30 3.41
CA TRP A 218 -5.73 17.66 3.95
C TRP A 218 -7.11 18.20 4.29
N LYS A 219 -7.31 18.64 5.54
CA LYS A 219 -8.57 19.23 5.98
C LYS A 219 -8.39 20.14 7.18
N ASN A 220 -9.05 21.30 7.16
CA ASN A 220 -9.06 22.25 8.28
C ASN A 220 -7.64 22.59 8.78
N GLU A 221 -6.70 22.84 7.86
CA GLU A 221 -5.30 23.16 8.19
C GLU A 221 -4.50 22.03 8.85
N HIS A 222 -4.98 20.79 8.75
CA HIS A 222 -4.31 19.62 9.29
C HIS A 222 -4.32 18.44 8.30
N TRP A 223 -3.27 17.63 8.36
CA TRP A 223 -3.23 16.32 7.71
C TRP A 223 -3.94 15.31 8.60
N LEU A 224 -5.08 14.80 8.13
CA LEU A 224 -5.82 13.75 8.80
C LEU A 224 -5.35 12.38 8.31
N LEU A 225 -4.82 11.57 9.22
CA LEU A 225 -4.40 10.22 8.88
C LEU A 225 -5.61 9.31 8.63
N ILE A 226 -5.64 8.69 7.45
CA ILE A 226 -6.65 7.72 7.01
C ILE A 226 -6.17 6.29 7.33
N ASP A 227 -4.89 6.02 7.08
CA ASP A 227 -4.23 4.75 7.38
C ASP A 227 -2.76 4.98 7.75
N GLY A 228 -2.17 4.04 8.49
CA GLY A 228 -0.75 4.07 8.87
C GLY A 228 -0.47 4.75 10.21
N LEU A 229 -1.43 4.76 11.14
CA LEU A 229 -1.30 5.43 12.43
C LEU A 229 -0.14 4.90 13.26
N HIS A 230 0.00 3.59 13.41
CA HIS A 230 1.14 3.01 14.12
C HIS A 230 2.48 3.37 13.45
N ARG A 231 2.53 3.50 12.12
CA ARG A 231 3.72 3.97 11.39
C ARG A 231 4.02 5.43 11.70
N ALA A 232 3.01 6.30 11.65
CA ALA A 232 3.14 7.72 11.97
C ALA A 232 3.62 7.92 13.40
N ALA A 233 2.93 7.32 14.38
CA ALA A 233 3.28 7.40 15.77
C ALA A 233 4.68 6.83 16.06
N PHE A 234 5.06 5.73 15.40
CA PHE A 234 6.40 5.17 15.51
C PHE A 234 7.48 6.15 15.03
N LEU A 235 7.31 6.77 13.86
CA LEU A 235 8.28 7.77 13.37
C LEU A 235 8.39 8.98 14.31
N VAL A 236 7.26 9.48 14.82
CA VAL A 236 7.26 10.58 15.80
C VAL A 236 7.98 10.16 17.08
N TYR A 237 7.70 8.96 17.59
CA TYR A 237 8.35 8.42 18.79
C TYR A 237 9.88 8.26 18.61
N LYS A 238 10.34 7.93 17.40
CA LYS A 238 11.79 7.85 17.07
C LYS A 238 12.45 9.23 16.91
N GLY A 239 11.68 10.32 17.03
CA GLY A 239 12.18 11.69 16.99
C GLY A 239 12.32 12.26 15.59
N GLU A 240 11.67 11.65 14.59
CA GLU A 240 11.57 12.26 13.26
C GLU A 240 10.89 13.62 13.38
N LYS A 241 11.23 14.54 12.47
CA LYS A 241 10.60 15.88 12.41
C LYS A 241 9.60 15.99 11.26
N LYS A 242 9.72 15.09 10.29
CA LYS A 242 8.88 15.02 9.12
C LYS A 242 8.46 13.58 8.91
N ILE A 243 7.27 13.39 8.36
CA ILE A 243 6.80 12.06 7.98
C ILE A 243 6.39 12.03 6.50
N PRO A 244 6.67 10.91 5.80
CA PRO A 244 6.22 10.73 4.43
C PRO A 244 4.72 10.40 4.41
N LEU A 245 3.94 11.26 3.79
CA LEU A 245 2.52 11.04 3.54
C LEU A 245 2.27 10.76 2.06
N ARG A 246 1.21 9.99 1.82
CA ARG A 246 0.53 9.91 0.53
C ARG A 246 -0.84 10.54 0.66
N ALA A 247 -1.14 11.45 -0.25
CA ALA A 247 -2.41 12.18 -0.30
C ALA A 247 -2.79 12.50 -1.73
N ARG A 248 -4.03 12.99 -1.93
CA ARG A 248 -4.46 13.48 -3.24
C ARG A 248 -3.64 14.70 -3.65
N LYS A 249 -3.34 14.85 -4.94
CA LYS A 249 -2.62 16.00 -5.50
C LYS A 249 -3.29 17.31 -5.17
N ASN A 250 -4.64 17.35 -5.15
CA ASN A 250 -5.38 18.54 -4.77
C ASN A 250 -5.14 18.90 -3.30
N ASP A 251 -5.21 17.93 -2.39
CA ASP A 251 -4.90 18.10 -0.96
C ASP A 251 -3.47 18.64 -0.77
N ILE A 252 -2.50 18.08 -1.51
CA ILE A 252 -1.10 18.54 -1.48
C ILE A 252 -0.98 19.98 -1.99
N GLN A 253 -1.67 20.31 -3.08
CA GLN A 253 -1.68 21.69 -3.62
C GLN A 253 -2.30 22.67 -2.63
N GLU A 254 -3.38 22.30 -1.95
CA GLU A 254 -4.01 23.12 -0.91
C GLU A 254 -3.08 23.32 0.29
N TYR A 255 -2.42 22.26 0.75
CA TYR A 255 -1.39 22.33 1.78
C TYR A 255 -0.24 23.29 1.41
N LEU A 256 0.32 23.15 0.20
CA LEU A 256 1.43 23.99 -0.26
C LEU A 256 1.01 25.47 -0.36
N LYS A 257 -0.21 25.75 -0.81
CA LYS A 257 -0.76 27.12 -0.83
C LYS A 257 -0.89 27.67 0.58
N TRP A 258 -1.49 26.92 1.50
CA TRP A 258 -1.62 27.32 2.90
C TRP A 258 -0.27 27.60 3.54
N LYS A 259 0.73 26.73 3.31
CA LYS A 259 2.08 26.88 3.86
C LYS A 259 2.76 28.16 3.37
N SER A 260 2.66 28.43 2.06
CA SER A 260 3.21 29.66 1.47
C SER A 260 2.60 30.95 2.05
N GLN A 261 1.34 30.89 2.52
CA GLN A 261 0.66 32.03 3.15
C GLN A 261 1.09 32.23 4.61
N LYS A 262 1.53 31.17 5.30
CA LYS A 262 2.05 31.26 6.68
C LYS A 262 3.52 31.70 6.77
N GLY A 263 4.23 31.77 5.63
CA GLY A 263 5.63 32.19 5.58
C GLY A 263 6.61 31.09 6.01
N GLU A 264 6.23 29.82 5.83
CA GLU A 264 7.02 28.62 6.13
C GLU A 264 7.49 27.86 4.88
#